data_AF-A0A6N7MBZ5-F1
#
_entry.id   AF-A0A6N7MBZ5-F1
#
_cell.length_a   1.000
_cell.length_b   1.000
_cell.length_c   1.000
_cell.angle_alpha   90.00
_cell.angle_beta   90.00
_cell.angle_gamma   90.00
#
_symmetry.space_group_name_H-M   'P 1'
#
loop_
_entity.id
_entity.type
_entity.pdbx_description
1 polymer ?
#
loop_
_entity_poly.entity_id
_entity_poly.type
_entity_poly.pdbx_seq_one_letter_code
_entity_poly.pdbx_strand_id
1 'polypeptide(L)'
;MRRFVWIIPVFLLGYTSITFPQENIPELNQKIIEYVNSVIGKKVDRGECWDLAYQALTRNDAQWDGEYVFGKQINPRKDEVFPGDIIQFKGVKLKYRKGNTIYQETMPHHTAIVYKVIRKGVYELAHQNTGFSGRKVGISQFELNNVVKGKMAFYRPIQ
;
A
#
# COMPACT_ATOMS: atom_id res chain seq x y z
N MET A 1 -23.90 -22.93 -52.59
CA MET A 1 -23.26 -22.99 -51.25
C MET A 1 -23.06 -21.56 -50.74
N ARG A 2 -23.86 -21.09 -49.78
CA ARG A 2 -23.71 -19.74 -49.19
C ARG A 2 -23.31 -19.90 -47.72
N ARG A 3 -22.07 -19.54 -47.41
CA ARG A 3 -21.53 -19.57 -46.04
C ARG A 3 -22.00 -18.30 -45.31
N PHE A 4 -22.82 -18.47 -44.28
CA PHE A 4 -23.15 -17.41 -43.34
C PHE A 4 -22.00 -17.25 -42.34
N VAL A 5 -21.38 -16.08 -42.31
CA VAL A 5 -20.41 -15.69 -41.27
C VAL A 5 -21.18 -14.97 -40.17
N TRP A 6 -21.25 -15.58 -38.99
CA TRP A 6 -21.77 -14.94 -37.79
C TRP A 6 -20.64 -14.17 -37.11
N ILE A 7 -20.71 -12.84 -37.12
CA ILE A 7 -19.79 -11.99 -36.35
C ILE A 7 -20.39 -11.85 -34.95
N ILE A 8 -19.77 -12.50 -33.97
CA ILE A 8 -20.11 -12.33 -32.54
C ILE A 8 -19.49 -11.02 -32.07
N PRO A 9 -20.27 -10.04 -31.58
CA PRO A 9 -19.71 -8.82 -31.03
C PRO A 9 -19.05 -9.14 -29.69
N VAL A 10 -17.72 -9.05 -29.64
CA VAL A 10 -16.95 -9.13 -28.39
C VAL A 10 -17.14 -7.81 -27.65
N PHE A 11 -18.04 -7.80 -26.67
CA PHE A 11 -18.13 -6.72 -25.69
C PHE A 11 -16.95 -6.83 -24.73
N LEU A 12 -15.91 -6.03 -24.99
CA LEU A 12 -14.84 -5.75 -24.04
C LEU A 12 -15.41 -4.90 -22.89
N LEU A 13 -15.85 -5.57 -21.82
CA LEU A 13 -16.15 -4.95 -20.53
C LEU A 13 -14.83 -4.45 -19.92
N GLY A 14 -14.51 -3.18 -20.18
CA GLY A 14 -13.42 -2.49 -19.50
C GLY A 14 -13.75 -2.34 -18.02
N TYR A 15 -12.93 -2.93 -17.15
CA TYR A 15 -13.01 -2.72 -15.71
C TYR A 15 -12.51 -1.31 -15.39
N THR A 16 -13.44 -0.35 -15.24
CA THR A 16 -13.11 0.96 -14.69
C THR A 16 -12.82 0.80 -13.20
N SER A 17 -11.56 1.04 -12.81
CA SER A 17 -11.21 1.12 -11.39
C SER A 17 -11.81 2.39 -10.82
N ILE A 18 -12.89 2.25 -10.04
CA ILE A 18 -13.51 3.37 -9.32
C ILE A 18 -12.48 3.88 -8.31
N THR A 19 -11.86 5.01 -8.61
CA THR A 19 -11.02 5.73 -7.66
C THR A 19 -11.92 6.57 -6.78
N PHE A 20 -11.92 6.34 -5.47
CA PHE A 20 -12.58 7.22 -4.52
C PHE A 20 -11.65 8.39 -4.23
N PRO A 21 -11.92 9.62 -4.72
CA PRO A 21 -11.16 10.78 -4.31
C PRO A 21 -11.41 11.00 -2.81
N GLN A 22 -10.33 10.97 -2.01
CA GLN A 22 -10.41 11.43 -0.63
C GLN A 22 -10.23 12.95 -0.64
N GLU A 23 -11.27 13.65 -0.21
CA GLU A 23 -11.19 15.09 0.01
C GLU A 23 -10.32 15.34 1.26
N ASN A 24 -9.47 16.37 1.22
CA ASN A 24 -8.66 16.84 2.36
C ASN A 24 -7.54 15.90 2.85
N ILE A 25 -6.78 15.28 1.93
CA ILE A 25 -5.53 14.59 2.29
C ILE A 25 -4.57 15.61 2.96
N PRO A 26 -3.99 15.31 4.15
CA PRO A 26 -3.05 16.23 4.81
C PRO A 26 -1.87 16.62 3.91
N GLU A 27 -1.38 17.86 4.02
CA GLU A 27 -0.30 18.36 3.15
C GLU A 27 0.96 17.49 3.24
N LEU A 28 1.37 17.10 4.46
CA LEU A 28 2.52 16.22 4.67
C LEU A 28 2.34 14.85 3.99
N ASN A 29 1.14 14.29 4.05
CA ASN A 29 0.78 13.04 3.38
C ASN A 29 0.92 13.19 1.84
N GLN A 30 0.52 14.32 1.27
CA GLN A 30 0.70 14.61 -0.16
C GLN A 30 2.18 14.62 -0.55
N LYS A 31 3.02 15.34 0.21
CA LYS A 31 4.48 15.40 -0.04
C LYS A 31 5.17 14.04 0.10
N ILE A 32 4.70 13.21 1.04
CA ILE A 32 5.16 11.82 1.16
C ILE A 32 4.83 11.02 -0.11
N ILE A 33 3.61 11.17 -0.64
CA ILE A 33 3.22 10.50 -1.89
C ILE A 33 4.02 11.00 -3.10
N GLU A 34 4.28 12.30 -3.19
CA GLU A 34 5.17 12.88 -4.21
C GLU A 34 6.56 12.23 -4.17
N TYR A 35 7.13 12.10 -2.97
CA TYR A 35 8.40 11.40 -2.80
C TYR A 35 8.30 9.93 -3.25
N VAL A 36 7.28 9.19 -2.80
CA VAL A 36 7.06 7.79 -3.19
C VAL A 36 7.00 7.66 -4.71
N ASN A 37 6.22 8.50 -5.40
CA ASN A 37 6.11 8.53 -6.85
C ASN A 37 7.49 8.67 -7.54
N SER A 38 8.36 9.51 -7.00
CA SER A 38 9.70 9.73 -7.56
C SER A 38 10.64 8.52 -7.48
N VAL A 39 10.35 7.57 -6.58
CA VAL A 39 11.21 6.40 -6.26
C VAL A 39 10.59 5.04 -6.57
N ILE A 40 9.34 4.97 -7.07
CA ILE A 40 8.75 3.70 -7.53
C ILE A 40 9.68 3.02 -8.54
N GLY A 41 9.89 1.71 -8.37
CA GLY A 41 10.78 0.90 -9.20
C GLY A 41 12.27 1.10 -8.94
N LYS A 42 12.65 2.04 -8.06
CA LYS A 42 14.04 2.29 -7.67
C LYS A 42 14.33 1.69 -6.30
N LYS A 43 15.62 1.46 -6.04
CA LYS A 43 16.12 1.06 -4.73
C LYS A 43 16.34 2.34 -3.91
N VAL A 44 15.68 2.48 -2.77
CA VAL A 44 15.94 3.56 -1.82
C VAL A 44 16.97 3.08 -0.80
N ASP A 45 18.03 3.87 -0.64
CA ASP A 45 19.18 3.61 0.22
C ASP A 45 19.70 2.16 0.12
N ARG A 46 19.70 1.43 1.24
CA ARG A 46 20.21 0.06 1.27
C ARG A 46 19.24 -0.87 0.58
N GLY A 47 17.95 -0.57 0.53
CA GLY A 47 16.92 -1.46 -0.01
C GLY A 47 16.08 -2.14 1.07
N GLU A 48 16.17 -1.70 2.33
CA GLU A 48 15.40 -2.24 3.46
C GLU A 48 14.00 -1.65 3.54
N CYS A 49 13.03 -2.40 4.06
CA CYS A 49 11.63 -1.98 4.07
C CYS A 49 11.40 -0.61 4.75
N TRP A 50 12.18 -0.30 5.78
CA TRP A 50 12.10 0.96 6.53
C TRP A 50 12.79 2.14 5.85
N ASP A 51 13.75 1.91 4.94
CA ASP A 51 14.49 3.00 4.26
C ASP A 51 13.52 3.91 3.48
N LEU A 52 12.45 3.35 2.89
CA LEU A 52 11.42 4.11 2.20
C LEU A 52 10.67 5.07 3.14
N ALA A 53 10.25 4.58 4.30
CA ALA A 53 9.55 5.39 5.30
C ALA A 53 10.48 6.46 5.90
N TYR A 54 11.73 6.09 6.20
CA TYR A 54 12.76 7.00 6.69
C TYR A 54 12.96 8.19 5.77
N GLN A 55 13.18 7.93 4.48
CA GLN A 55 13.39 8.99 3.50
C GLN A 55 12.13 9.83 3.29
N ALA A 56 10.94 9.20 3.28
CA ALA A 56 9.68 9.91 3.16
C ALA A 56 9.45 10.91 4.31
N LEU A 57 9.79 10.53 5.55
CA LEU A 57 9.64 11.37 6.73
C LEU A 57 10.74 12.43 6.81
N THR A 58 12.00 12.03 6.64
CA THR A 58 13.16 12.92 6.81
C THR A 58 13.19 14.03 5.76
N ARG A 59 12.81 13.74 4.50
CA ARG A 59 12.77 14.75 3.42
C ARG A 59 11.67 15.79 3.60
N ASN A 60 10.70 15.50 4.45
CA ASN A 60 9.54 16.35 4.70
C ASN A 60 9.51 16.85 6.14
N ASP A 61 10.65 16.82 6.85
CA ASP A 61 10.81 17.30 8.22
C ASP A 61 9.75 16.77 9.21
N ALA A 62 9.29 15.54 9.00
CA ALA A 62 8.25 14.94 9.83
C ALA A 62 8.79 14.52 11.21
N GLN A 63 7.99 14.66 12.25
CA GLN A 63 8.30 14.20 13.60
C GLN A 63 7.98 12.72 13.76
N TRP A 64 8.97 11.97 14.25
CA TRP A 64 8.88 10.54 14.55
C TRP A 64 9.98 10.13 15.54
N ASP A 65 9.89 8.91 16.09
CA ASP A 65 10.77 8.42 17.16
C ASP A 65 12.14 7.90 16.67
N GLY A 66 12.37 7.83 15.36
CA GLY A 66 13.56 7.19 14.78
C GLY A 66 13.53 5.66 14.78
N GLU A 67 12.45 5.05 15.29
CA GLU A 67 12.28 3.60 15.41
C GLU A 67 11.01 3.14 14.67
N TYR A 68 9.88 3.00 15.38
CA TYR A 68 8.66 2.36 14.88
C TYR A 68 7.37 3.15 15.14
N VAL A 69 7.49 4.38 15.62
CA VAL A 69 6.39 5.33 15.80
C VAL A 69 6.57 6.47 14.81
N PHE A 70 5.92 6.33 13.67
CA PHE A 70 6.07 7.22 12.51
C PHE A 70 5.15 8.45 12.53
N GLY A 71 4.69 8.85 13.73
CA GLY A 71 3.76 9.97 13.93
C GLY A 71 2.56 9.61 14.81
N LYS A 72 1.41 10.24 14.57
CA LYS A 72 0.19 10.01 15.35
C LYS A 72 -0.43 8.67 15.00
N GLN A 73 -0.59 7.79 15.97
CA GLN A 73 -1.26 6.51 15.75
C GLN A 73 -2.74 6.71 15.37
N ILE A 74 -3.21 5.97 14.37
CA ILE A 74 -4.62 5.94 13.93
C ILE A 74 -5.16 4.51 13.93
N ASN A 75 -6.48 4.37 14.04
CA ASN A 75 -7.17 3.09 13.96
C ASN A 75 -7.85 2.93 12.60
N PRO A 76 -7.36 2.07 11.69
CA PRO A 76 -7.88 1.94 10.32
C PRO A 76 -9.33 1.41 10.24
N ARG A 77 -9.90 0.91 11.34
CA ARG A 77 -11.31 0.50 11.40
C ARG A 77 -12.24 1.66 11.76
N LYS A 78 -11.74 2.64 12.52
CA LYS A 78 -12.52 3.77 13.04
C LYS A 78 -12.22 5.07 12.29
N ASP A 79 -10.94 5.36 12.12
CA ASP A 79 -10.44 6.57 11.50
C ASP A 79 -10.31 6.41 9.99
N GLU A 80 -10.36 7.53 9.29
CA GLU A 80 -10.03 7.58 7.88
C GLU A 80 -8.52 7.39 7.69
N VAL A 81 -8.14 6.52 6.75
CA VAL A 81 -6.75 6.29 6.34
C VAL A 81 -6.53 7.09 5.06
N PHE A 82 -5.41 7.78 4.95
CA PHE A 82 -5.05 8.55 3.75
C PHE A 82 -3.81 7.95 3.06
N PRO A 83 -3.63 8.19 1.74
CA PRO A 83 -2.33 8.09 1.11
C PRO A 83 -1.27 8.81 1.95
N GLY A 84 -0.08 8.23 2.09
CA GLY A 84 1.00 8.76 2.91
C GLY A 84 0.99 8.29 4.37
N ASP A 85 -0.11 7.71 4.88
CA ASP A 85 -0.09 7.06 6.20
C ASP A 85 0.85 5.85 6.18
N ILE A 86 1.53 5.58 7.30
CA ILE A 86 2.58 4.55 7.40
C ILE A 86 2.06 3.38 8.22
N ILE A 87 2.40 2.16 7.78
CA ILE A 87 2.01 0.91 8.45
C ILE A 87 3.27 0.18 8.92
N GLN A 88 3.32 -0.13 10.22
CA GLN A 88 4.26 -1.08 10.80
C GLN A 88 3.59 -2.43 11.03
N PHE A 89 4.13 -3.47 10.42
CA PHE A 89 3.68 -4.87 10.59
C PHE A 89 4.57 -5.60 11.58
N LYS A 90 3.95 -6.38 12.48
CA LYS A 90 4.63 -7.26 13.43
C LYS A 90 3.96 -8.63 13.48
N GLY A 91 4.63 -9.64 12.94
CA GLY A 91 4.18 -11.03 12.92
C GLY A 91 2.87 -11.23 12.15
N VAL A 92 2.64 -10.44 11.10
CA VAL A 92 1.38 -10.44 10.35
C VAL A 92 1.32 -11.61 9.41
N LYS A 93 0.17 -12.30 9.38
CA LYS A 93 -0.13 -13.34 8.40
C LYS A 93 -1.38 -12.95 7.62
N LEU A 94 -1.23 -12.93 6.31
CA LEU A 94 -2.31 -12.73 5.36
C LEU A 94 -2.78 -14.08 4.83
N LYS A 95 -4.09 -14.26 4.72
CA LYS A 95 -4.70 -15.40 4.06
C LYS A 95 -5.81 -14.89 3.16
N TYR A 96 -5.67 -15.12 1.86
CA TYR A 96 -6.68 -14.71 0.89
C TYR A 96 -6.79 -15.74 -0.23
N ARG A 97 -7.94 -15.75 -0.90
CA ARG A 97 -8.24 -16.66 -1.99
C ARG A 97 -8.23 -15.89 -3.31
N LYS A 98 -7.52 -16.40 -4.31
CA LYS A 98 -7.56 -15.89 -5.69
C LYS A 98 -7.91 -17.05 -6.62
N GLY A 99 -9.09 -16.99 -7.23
CA GLY A 99 -9.65 -18.12 -7.98
C GLY A 99 -9.93 -19.31 -7.05
N ASN A 100 -9.32 -20.47 -7.32
CA ASN A 100 -9.43 -21.67 -6.47
C ASN A 100 -8.23 -21.87 -5.53
N THR A 101 -7.26 -20.95 -5.55
CA THR A 101 -6.02 -21.08 -4.77
C THR A 101 -6.07 -20.20 -3.53
N ILE A 102 -5.64 -20.76 -2.39
CA ILE A 102 -5.44 -20.02 -1.14
C ILE A 102 -3.97 -19.61 -1.07
N TYR A 103 -3.75 -18.30 -0.93
CA TYR A 103 -2.44 -17.71 -0.72
C TYR A 103 -2.25 -17.40 0.77
N GLN A 104 -1.02 -17.58 1.23
CA GLN A 104 -0.59 -17.19 2.57
C GLN A 104 0.68 -16.37 2.45
N GLU A 105 0.69 -15.20 3.08
CA GLU A 105 1.87 -14.33 3.15
C GLU A 105 2.19 -14.02 4.60
N THR A 106 3.47 -13.87 4.91
CA THR A 106 3.92 -13.53 6.26
C THR A 106 4.78 -12.28 6.21
N MET A 107 4.45 -11.30 7.05
CA MET A 107 5.19 -10.07 7.28
C MET A 107 5.70 -10.08 8.72
N PRO A 108 6.87 -10.70 8.98
CA PRO A 108 7.37 -10.87 10.35
C PRO A 108 7.70 -9.53 11.00
N HIS A 109 8.33 -8.64 10.26
CA HIS A 109 8.68 -7.28 10.69
C HIS A 109 8.86 -6.41 9.45
N HIS A 110 7.84 -5.63 9.08
CA HIS A 110 7.81 -4.93 7.78
C HIS A 110 7.22 -3.54 7.91
N THR A 111 7.71 -2.60 7.11
CA THR A 111 7.21 -1.22 7.04
C THR A 111 6.71 -0.94 5.62
N ALA A 112 5.59 -0.25 5.50
CA ALA A 112 5.04 0.18 4.21
C ALA A 112 4.33 1.53 4.34
N ILE A 113 4.22 2.23 3.22
CA ILE A 113 3.45 3.47 3.10
C ILE A 113 2.16 3.15 2.34
N VAL A 114 1.01 3.65 2.82
CA VAL A 114 -0.24 3.61 2.07
C VAL A 114 -0.06 4.48 0.84
N TYR A 115 0.06 3.86 -0.33
CA TYR A 115 0.20 4.56 -1.60
C TYR A 115 -1.14 5.07 -2.11
N LYS A 116 -2.18 4.23 -1.99
CA LYS A 116 -3.52 4.55 -2.47
C LYS A 116 -4.58 3.88 -1.60
N VAL A 117 -5.70 4.55 -1.38
CA VAL A 117 -6.89 3.97 -0.77
C VAL A 117 -7.87 3.59 -1.88
N ILE A 118 -8.08 2.28 -2.08
CA ILE A 118 -9.03 1.79 -3.08
C ILE A 118 -10.45 1.89 -2.50
N ARG A 119 -10.62 1.45 -1.26
CA ARG A 119 -11.84 1.59 -0.45
C ARG A 119 -11.49 1.34 1.01
N LYS A 120 -12.43 1.55 1.94
CA LYS A 120 -12.20 1.29 3.37
C LYS A 120 -11.68 -0.14 3.59
N GLY A 121 -10.50 -0.25 4.20
CA GLY A 121 -9.83 -1.52 4.48
C GLY A 121 -9.09 -2.17 3.31
N VAL A 122 -9.04 -1.54 2.12
CA VAL A 122 -8.32 -2.04 0.95
C VAL A 122 -7.43 -0.94 0.37
N TYR A 123 -6.13 -1.20 0.37
CA TYR A 123 -5.10 -0.22 0.08
C TYR A 123 -4.11 -0.78 -0.96
N GLU A 124 -3.44 0.11 -1.67
CA GLU A 124 -2.17 -0.18 -2.30
C GLU A 124 -1.05 0.32 -1.39
N LEU A 125 -0.03 -0.50 -1.20
CA LEU A 125 1.11 -0.21 -0.34
C LEU A 125 2.36 -0.03 -1.18
N ALA A 126 3.10 1.05 -0.94
CA ALA A 126 4.46 1.23 -1.41
C ALA A 126 5.45 0.72 -0.36
N HIS A 127 6.32 -0.20 -0.76
CA HIS A 127 7.30 -0.82 0.11
C HIS A 127 8.42 -1.52 -0.69
N GLN A 128 9.52 -1.82 -0.01
CA GLN A 128 10.66 -2.55 -0.57
C GLN A 128 11.06 -3.68 0.36
N ASN A 129 12.02 -4.49 -0.08
CA ASN A 129 12.41 -5.74 0.57
C ASN A 129 11.25 -6.74 0.62
N THR A 130 10.63 -6.97 -0.54
CA THR A 130 9.52 -7.92 -0.70
C THR A 130 9.91 -9.04 -1.65
N GLY A 131 9.20 -10.17 -1.59
CA GLY A 131 9.43 -11.27 -2.54
C GLY A 131 9.16 -10.91 -4.00
N PHE A 132 8.27 -9.95 -4.27
CA PHE A 132 7.85 -9.61 -5.64
C PHE A 132 8.66 -8.46 -6.28
N SER A 133 9.16 -7.51 -5.49
CA SER A 133 9.95 -6.36 -6.00
C SER A 133 11.41 -6.37 -5.55
N GLY A 134 11.81 -7.33 -4.71
CA GLY A 134 13.14 -7.39 -4.13
C GLY A 134 13.46 -6.12 -3.34
N ARG A 135 14.66 -5.57 -3.56
CA ARG A 135 15.16 -4.35 -2.88
C ARG A 135 14.64 -3.04 -3.49
N LYS A 136 13.72 -3.10 -4.46
CA LYS A 136 13.14 -1.93 -5.11
C LYS A 136 11.76 -1.62 -4.54
N VAL A 137 11.39 -0.36 -4.55
CA VAL A 137 10.03 0.10 -4.21
C VAL A 137 9.05 -0.51 -5.20
N GLY A 138 8.21 -1.41 -4.69
CA GLY A 138 7.10 -2.02 -5.42
C GLY A 138 5.77 -1.60 -4.81
N ILE A 139 4.71 -1.78 -5.59
CA ILE A 139 3.34 -1.57 -5.15
C ILE A 139 2.66 -2.93 -5.02
N SER A 140 2.00 -3.18 -3.89
CA SER A 140 1.15 -4.36 -3.70
C SER A 140 -0.20 -3.98 -3.12
N GLN A 141 -1.22 -4.79 -3.41
CA GLN A 141 -2.53 -4.62 -2.79
C GLN A 141 -2.53 -5.27 -1.40
N PHE A 142 -3.12 -4.58 -0.44
CA PHE A 142 -3.32 -5.04 0.91
C PHE A 142 -4.80 -4.89 1.30
N GLU A 143 -5.34 -5.89 1.98
CA GLU A 143 -6.71 -5.86 2.49
C GLU A 143 -6.72 -6.28 3.95
N LEU A 144 -7.23 -5.39 4.79
CA LEU A 144 -7.23 -5.49 6.25
C LEU A 144 -7.94 -6.76 6.73
N ASN A 145 -8.97 -7.20 6.00
CA ASN A 145 -9.76 -8.39 6.34
C ASN A 145 -9.03 -9.70 6.04
N ASN A 146 -7.96 -9.67 5.24
CA ASN A 146 -7.15 -10.85 4.96
C ASN A 146 -6.14 -11.14 6.09
N VAL A 147 -6.00 -10.24 7.07
CA VAL A 147 -5.13 -10.41 8.23
C VAL A 147 -5.75 -11.38 9.22
N VAL A 148 -5.14 -12.55 9.36
CA VAL A 148 -5.62 -13.61 10.28
C VAL A 148 -4.80 -13.70 11.57
N LYS A 149 -3.60 -13.11 11.60
CA LYS A 149 -2.72 -13.07 12.77
C LYS A 149 -1.79 -11.86 12.70
N GLY A 150 -1.29 -11.42 13.85
CA GLY A 150 -0.26 -10.39 14.00
C GLY A 150 -0.81 -9.05 14.43
N LYS A 151 0.07 -8.05 14.49
CA LYS A 151 -0.27 -6.66 14.84
C LYS A 151 0.12 -5.72 13.71
N MET A 152 -0.70 -4.70 13.52
CA MET A 152 -0.43 -3.59 12.62
C MET A 152 -0.66 -2.30 13.38
N ALA A 153 0.31 -1.39 13.28
CA ALA A 153 0.16 -0.03 13.75
C ALA A 153 0.14 0.89 12.53
N PHE A 154 -0.90 1.71 12.44
CA PHE A 154 -1.04 2.73 11.41
C PHE A 154 -0.69 4.08 12.04
N TYR A 155 0.09 4.88 11.33
CA TYR A 155 0.54 6.18 11.77
C TYR A 155 0.25 7.22 10.70
N ARG A 156 -0.31 8.33 11.14
CA ARG A 156 -0.37 9.57 10.36
C ARG A 156 0.89 10.38 10.64
N PRO A 157 1.72 10.66 9.63
CA PRO A 157 2.85 11.57 9.76
C PRO A 157 2.40 12.93 10.31
N ILE A 158 3.25 13.55 11.13
CA ILE A 158 3.03 14.88 11.73
C ILE A 158 4.31 15.71 11.60
N GLN A 159 4.19 17.03 11.71
CA GLN A 159 5.28 18.01 11.68
C GLN A 159 5.27 18.82 12.98
#